data_AF-A0AA38WW67-F1
#
_entry.id   AF-A0AA38WW67-F1
#
_cell.length_a   1.000
_cell.length_b   1.000
_cell.length_c   1.000
_cell.angle_alpha   90.00
_cell.angle_beta   90.00
_cell.angle_gamma   90.00
#
_symmetry.space_group_name_H-M   'P 1'
#
loop_
_entity.id
_entity.type
_entity.pdbx_description
1 polymer ?
#
loop_
_entity_poly.entity_id
_entity_poly.type
_entity_poly.pdbx_seq_one_letter_code
_entity_poly.pdbx_strand_id
1 'polypeptide(L)'
;MAAVTIQGHASDSGSALQIAQGALSVLAKSSSVSTTFPASMFNTTDSAELWDDLEQLLYACLRTGDDKSAFLCVEKLSERFGSTNERVMALRGLYQEATAPDESAGRKILEEYAKILMENPMNVPIHKRRIALMKSLGRPQDAITDLVQFVDSFPTDMEAWCELSDLYHSQGCISQAIFCLEEATIIAPNAWNLHARLGELEYLASQSSTEGADSQTRLSQAIQRFSRSIELCDDYLRGFYGLKLASDKLLQTSTTSKVNSGSIVPPEKLQKLSQLAASKLQAIIKDRTARRSSGTASPEVIAAQELLNRSKG
;
A
#
# COMPACT_ATOMS: atom_id res chain seq x y z
N MET A 1 0.29 -9.00 2.96
CA MET A 1 1.00 -7.71 2.87
C MET A 1 0.10 -6.64 3.42
N ALA A 2 0.31 -6.26 4.68
CA ALA A 2 -0.40 -5.17 5.32
C ALA A 2 0.14 -3.85 4.76
N ALA A 3 -0.45 -3.35 3.68
CA ALA A 3 -0.31 -1.96 3.29
C ALA A 3 -1.43 -1.17 3.98
N VAL A 4 -1.37 -1.11 5.31
CA VAL A 4 -2.01 0.00 6.02
C VAL A 4 -1.23 1.22 5.57
N THR A 5 -1.87 2.07 4.77
CA THR A 5 -1.39 3.43 4.52
C THR A 5 -1.60 4.22 5.81
N ILE A 6 -0.84 3.87 6.85
CA ILE A 6 -0.54 4.81 7.92
C ILE A 6 0.38 5.83 7.27
N GLN A 7 0.02 7.11 7.43
CA GLN A 7 0.87 8.27 7.22
C GLN A 7 2.36 7.91 7.25
N GLY A 8 3.12 8.36 6.25
CA GLY A 8 4.44 7.91 5.82
C GLY A 8 5.60 7.91 6.84
N HIS A 9 5.33 7.83 8.13
CA HIS A 9 6.28 7.60 9.22
C HIS A 9 6.33 6.15 9.74
N ALA A 10 5.37 5.28 9.40
CA ALA A 10 5.21 3.97 10.07
C ALA A 10 5.72 2.73 9.28
N SER A 11 6.45 2.91 8.18
CA SER A 11 7.00 1.81 7.36
C SER A 11 8.45 1.45 7.67
N ASP A 12 9.13 2.18 8.56
CA ASP A 12 10.49 1.90 9.00
C ASP A 12 10.47 1.08 10.31
N SER A 13 11.03 -0.14 10.28
CA SER A 13 11.18 -0.99 11.47
C SER A 13 11.92 -0.28 12.61
N GLY A 14 12.81 0.66 12.29
CA GLY A 14 13.49 1.49 13.30
C GLY A 14 12.54 2.43 14.04
N SER A 15 11.61 3.06 13.34
CA SER A 15 10.59 3.93 13.94
C SER A 15 9.62 3.15 14.82
N ALA A 16 9.20 1.97 14.38
CA ALA A 16 8.33 1.08 15.16
C ALA A 16 9.01 0.65 16.46
N LEU A 17 10.31 0.33 16.42
CA LEU A 17 11.07 0.01 17.62
C LEU A 17 11.16 1.19 18.60
N GLN A 18 11.37 2.41 18.11
CA GLN A 18 11.40 3.60 18.96
C GLN A 18 10.05 3.86 19.65
N ILE A 19 8.94 3.70 18.93
CA ILE A 19 7.59 3.83 19.49
C ILE A 19 7.36 2.74 20.55
N ALA A 20 7.69 1.48 20.25
CA ALA A 20 7.53 0.36 21.18
C ALA A 20 8.38 0.53 22.46
N GLN A 21 9.60 1.08 22.36
CA GLN A 21 10.44 1.40 23.52
C GLN A 21 9.79 2.45 24.45
N GLY A 22 8.93 3.32 23.90
CA GLY A 22 8.17 4.31 24.65
C GLY A 22 6.89 3.78 25.33
N ALA A 23 6.57 2.49 25.18
CA ALA A 23 5.27 1.91 25.58
C ALA A 23 4.82 2.27 27.00
N LEU A 24 5.72 2.14 27.98
CA LEU A 24 5.42 2.41 29.40
C LEU A 24 4.90 3.84 29.62
N SER A 25 5.44 4.82 28.89
CA SER A 25 5.05 6.22 29.03
C SER A 25 3.63 6.50 28.51
N VAL A 26 3.28 5.92 27.36
CA VAL A 26 1.96 6.06 26.72
C VAL A 26 0.90 5.28 27.49
N LEU A 27 1.23 4.08 27.95
CA LEU A 27 0.37 3.26 28.80
C LEU A 27 0.11 3.92 30.16
N ALA A 28 1.10 4.56 30.77
CA ALA A 28 0.92 5.32 32.01
C ALA A 28 0.00 6.52 31.82
N LYS A 29 0.20 7.30 30.74
CA LYS A 29 -0.68 8.45 30.41
C LYS A 29 -2.13 8.02 30.24
N SER A 30 -2.39 6.95 29.49
CA SER A 30 -3.75 6.43 29.31
C SER A 30 -4.37 5.87 30.60
N SER A 31 -3.58 5.27 31.51
CA SER A 31 -4.10 4.79 32.81
C SER A 31 -4.52 5.94 33.73
N SER A 32 -3.95 7.13 33.52
CA SER A 32 -4.30 8.32 34.29
C SER A 32 -5.56 9.01 33.79
N VAL A 33 -6.22 8.54 32.72
CA VAL A 33 -7.48 9.14 32.25
C VAL A 33 -8.61 8.71 33.17
N SER A 34 -9.25 9.66 33.85
CA SER A 34 -10.48 9.41 34.61
C SER A 34 -11.63 10.22 34.02
N THR A 35 -12.75 9.55 33.79
CA THR A 35 -13.98 10.14 33.27
C THR A 35 -14.95 10.57 34.37
N THR A 36 -14.62 10.34 35.65
CA THR A 36 -15.48 10.67 36.80
C THR A 36 -15.02 11.94 37.51
N PHE A 37 -15.94 12.89 37.66
CA PHE A 37 -15.70 14.10 38.46
C PHE A 37 -15.59 13.73 39.96
N PRO A 38 -14.64 14.31 40.73
CA PRO A 38 -13.73 15.41 40.38
C PRO A 38 -12.36 14.97 39.84
N ALA A 39 -12.09 13.66 39.73
CA ALA A 39 -10.79 13.13 39.30
C ALA A 39 -10.41 13.57 37.88
N SER A 40 -11.40 13.80 37.01
CA SER A 40 -11.22 14.38 35.67
C SER A 40 -10.55 15.77 35.66
N MET A 41 -10.53 16.52 36.77
CA MET A 41 -9.83 17.82 36.86
C MET A 41 -8.33 17.71 37.12
N PHE A 42 -7.86 16.57 37.64
CA PHE A 42 -6.44 16.35 38.00
C PHE A 42 -5.73 15.38 37.05
N ASN A 43 -6.48 14.83 36.10
CA ASN A 43 -6.05 13.76 35.22
C ASN A 43 -5.80 14.25 33.79
N THR A 44 -4.99 13.51 33.04
CA THR A 44 -4.69 13.80 31.64
C THR A 44 -6.00 13.89 30.85
N THR A 45 -6.15 14.96 30.07
CA THR A 45 -7.37 15.18 29.27
C THR A 45 -7.57 14.03 28.29
N ASP A 46 -8.76 13.43 28.34
CA ASP A 46 -9.23 12.49 27.33
C ASP A 46 -9.19 13.18 25.95
N SER A 47 -8.18 12.85 25.14
CA SER A 47 -7.87 13.50 23.87
C SER A 47 -7.82 12.46 22.77
N ALA A 48 -8.28 12.83 21.57
CA ALA A 48 -8.23 11.93 20.41
C ALA A 48 -6.81 11.47 20.10
N GLU A 49 -5.83 12.39 20.22
CA GLU A 49 -4.41 12.13 20.00
C GLU A 49 -3.87 11.00 20.90
N LEU A 50 -4.29 10.94 22.17
CA LEU A 50 -3.86 9.89 23.09
C LEU A 50 -4.28 8.49 22.63
N TRP A 51 -5.49 8.36 22.05
CA TRP A 51 -6.00 7.07 21.59
C TRP A 51 -5.43 6.69 20.23
N ASP A 52 -5.15 7.67 19.37
CA ASP A 52 -4.39 7.46 18.14
C ASP A 52 -2.95 7.00 18.47
N ASP A 53 -2.29 7.61 19.46
CA ASP A 53 -0.98 7.20 19.96
C ASP A 53 -1.01 5.76 20.50
N LEU A 54 -2.08 5.39 21.21
CA LEU A 54 -2.26 4.05 21.76
C LEU A 54 -2.45 3.00 20.65
N GLU A 55 -3.18 3.34 19.59
CA GLU A 55 -3.32 2.48 18.41
C GLU A 55 -2.00 2.36 17.63
N GLN A 56 -1.26 3.46 17.45
CA GLN A 56 0.06 3.42 16.85
C GLN A 56 1.04 2.56 17.67
N LEU A 57 0.96 2.67 19.00
CA LEU A 57 1.74 1.84 19.91
C LEU A 57 1.37 0.36 19.76
N LEU A 58 0.08 0.03 19.67
CA LEU A 58 -0.37 -1.34 19.41
C LEU A 58 0.27 -1.90 18.13
N TYR A 59 0.21 -1.15 17.01
CA TYR A 59 0.84 -1.57 15.76
C TYR A 59 2.36 -1.74 15.90
N ALA A 60 3.03 -0.85 16.62
CA ALA A 60 4.46 -0.93 16.86
C ALA A 60 4.83 -2.17 17.69
N CYS A 61 4.14 -2.40 18.81
CA CYS A 61 4.36 -3.54 19.70
C CYS A 61 4.16 -4.87 18.99
N LEU A 62 3.11 -5.00 18.16
CA LEU A 62 2.88 -6.21 17.36
C LEU A 62 3.99 -6.48 16.34
N ARG A 63 4.59 -5.44 15.76
CA ARG A 63 5.72 -5.59 14.83
C ARG A 63 7.02 -5.96 15.53
N THR A 64 7.20 -5.52 16.77
CA THR A 64 8.41 -5.81 17.57
C THR A 64 8.28 -7.08 18.41
N GLY A 65 7.11 -7.73 18.44
CA GLY A 65 6.84 -8.91 19.25
C GLY A 65 6.64 -8.63 20.76
N ASP A 66 6.30 -7.39 21.13
CA ASP A 66 5.92 -7.06 22.51
C ASP A 66 4.41 -7.28 22.72
N ASP A 67 4.03 -8.56 22.75
CA ASP A 67 2.63 -8.98 22.86
C ASP A 67 1.98 -8.50 24.16
N LYS A 68 2.75 -8.31 25.23
CA LYS A 68 2.24 -7.85 26.53
C LYS A 68 1.77 -6.40 26.45
N SER A 69 2.59 -5.51 25.90
CA SER A 69 2.20 -4.11 25.73
C SER A 69 1.07 -3.97 24.70
N ALA A 70 1.10 -4.78 23.63
CA ALA A 70 0.01 -4.84 22.65
C ALA A 70 -1.33 -5.22 23.30
N PHE A 71 -1.35 -6.27 24.13
CA PHE A 71 -2.55 -6.67 24.85
C PHE A 71 -3.10 -5.54 25.74
N LEU A 72 -2.23 -4.86 26.50
CA LEU A 72 -2.64 -3.73 27.34
C LEU A 72 -3.25 -2.57 26.53
N CYS A 73 -2.75 -2.31 25.31
CA CYS A 73 -3.33 -1.30 24.43
C CYS A 73 -4.76 -1.69 24.02
N VAL A 74 -4.99 -2.94 23.62
CA VAL A 74 -6.32 -3.45 23.23
C VAL A 74 -7.30 -3.38 24.40
N GLU A 75 -6.89 -3.77 25.61
CA GLU A 75 -7.76 -3.72 26.79
C GLU A 75 -8.16 -2.29 27.13
N LYS A 76 -7.21 -1.33 27.13
CA LYS A 76 -7.49 0.10 27.34
C LYS A 76 -8.45 0.68 26.31
N LEU A 77 -8.28 0.34 25.03
CA LEU A 77 -9.19 0.75 23.96
C LEU A 77 -10.59 0.13 24.18
N SER A 78 -10.65 -1.12 24.62
CA SER A 78 -11.90 -1.83 24.91
C SER A 78 -12.63 -1.24 26.13
N GLU A 79 -11.91 -0.87 27.18
CA GLU A 79 -12.44 -0.20 28.37
C GLU A 79 -13.04 1.17 28.02
N ARG A 80 -12.37 1.93 27.14
CA ARG A 80 -12.80 3.29 26.77
C ARG A 80 -13.96 3.32 25.77
N PHE A 81 -13.91 2.49 24.73
CA PHE A 81 -14.83 2.55 23.59
C PHE A 81 -15.84 1.41 23.55
N GLY A 82 -15.68 0.41 24.41
CA GLY A 82 -16.51 -0.80 24.45
C GLY A 82 -16.01 -1.90 23.49
N SER A 83 -16.26 -3.15 23.87
CA SER A 83 -15.88 -4.33 23.08
C SER A 83 -16.71 -4.51 21.81
N THR A 84 -17.86 -3.86 21.70
CA THR A 84 -18.76 -3.90 20.53
C THR A 84 -18.40 -2.85 19.46
N ASN A 85 -17.43 -1.96 19.73
CA ASN A 85 -16.99 -0.98 18.77
C ASN A 85 -16.24 -1.68 17.62
N GLU A 86 -16.67 -1.45 16.37
CA GLU A 86 -16.14 -2.15 15.20
C GLU A 86 -14.62 -2.02 15.03
N ARG A 87 -14.06 -0.83 15.31
CA ARG A 87 -12.61 -0.59 15.25
C ARG A 87 -11.89 -1.36 16.35
N VAL A 88 -12.41 -1.35 17.57
CA VAL A 88 -11.85 -2.13 18.70
C VAL A 88 -11.91 -3.63 18.41
N MET A 89 -13.01 -4.13 17.85
CA MET A 89 -13.14 -5.53 17.45
C MET A 89 -12.04 -5.92 16.44
N ALA A 90 -11.78 -5.06 15.44
CA ALA A 90 -10.72 -5.30 14.46
C ALA A 90 -9.32 -5.22 15.06
N LEU A 91 -9.05 -4.32 16.02
CA LEU A 91 -7.76 -4.23 16.71
C LEU A 91 -7.53 -5.44 17.62
N ARG A 92 -8.57 -5.92 18.31
CA ARG A 92 -8.54 -7.16 19.09
C ARG A 92 -8.27 -8.37 18.20
N GLY A 93 -8.98 -8.45 17.08
CA GLY A 93 -8.78 -9.48 16.07
C GLY A 93 -7.35 -9.48 15.51
N LEU A 94 -6.80 -8.30 15.17
CA LEU A 94 -5.42 -8.15 14.75
C LEU A 94 -4.42 -8.65 15.82
N TYR A 95 -4.64 -8.35 17.10
CA TYR A 95 -3.82 -8.89 18.18
C TYR A 95 -3.90 -10.42 18.25
N GLN A 96 -5.11 -11.00 18.15
CA GLN A 96 -5.30 -12.46 18.13
C GLN A 96 -4.59 -13.10 16.94
N GLU A 97 -4.65 -12.48 15.76
CA GLU A 97 -3.98 -12.95 14.55
C GLU A 97 -2.45 -12.94 14.71
N ALA A 98 -1.89 -11.87 15.28
CA ALA A 98 -0.45 -11.72 15.48
C ALA A 98 0.09 -12.69 16.55
N THR A 99 -0.72 -13.02 17.55
CA THR A 99 -0.36 -13.93 18.65
C THR A 99 -0.81 -15.38 18.42
N ALA A 100 -1.37 -15.69 17.24
CA ALA A 100 -1.83 -17.02 16.91
C ALA A 100 -0.65 -18.00 16.83
N PRO A 101 -0.63 -19.10 17.61
CA PRO A 101 0.50 -20.02 17.66
C PRO A 101 0.60 -20.90 16.40
N ASP A 102 -0.52 -21.16 15.74
CA ASP A 102 -0.63 -22.08 14.63
C ASP A 102 -1.76 -21.69 13.65
N GLU A 103 -1.76 -22.34 12.49
CA GLU A 103 -2.78 -22.12 11.46
C GLU A 103 -4.19 -22.49 11.95
N SER A 104 -4.30 -23.42 12.91
CA SER A 104 -5.59 -23.81 13.47
C SER A 104 -6.22 -22.70 14.32
N ALA A 105 -5.42 -21.97 15.10
CA ALA A 105 -5.87 -20.75 15.76
C ALA A 105 -6.31 -19.69 14.75
N GLY A 106 -5.57 -19.51 13.66
CA GLY A 106 -5.97 -18.63 12.56
C GLY A 106 -7.33 -18.98 11.96
N ARG A 107 -7.63 -20.27 11.76
CA ARG A 107 -8.95 -20.72 11.29
C ARG A 107 -10.08 -20.44 12.28
N LYS A 108 -9.83 -20.58 13.59
CA LYS A 108 -10.82 -20.21 14.62
C LYS A 108 -11.14 -18.72 14.61
N ILE A 109 -10.14 -17.87 14.39
CA ILE A 109 -10.32 -16.42 14.26
C ILE A 109 -11.18 -16.11 13.02
N LEU A 110 -10.97 -16.81 11.90
CA LEU A 110 -11.84 -16.67 10.72
C LEU A 110 -13.31 -17.04 11.03
N GLU A 111 -13.55 -18.10 11.80
CA GLU A 111 -14.91 -18.48 12.24
C GLU A 111 -15.54 -17.42 13.14
N GLU A 112 -14.75 -16.80 14.03
CA GLU A 112 -15.21 -15.69 14.88
C GLU A 112 -15.56 -14.45 14.05
N TYR A 113 -14.73 -14.08 13.09
CA TYR A 113 -15.06 -13.03 12.13
C TYR A 113 -16.32 -13.35 11.33
N ALA A 114 -16.50 -14.58 10.87
CA ALA A 114 -17.72 -14.97 10.15
C ALA A 114 -18.97 -14.81 11.03
N LYS A 115 -18.91 -15.16 12.32
CA LYS A 115 -20.02 -14.95 13.25
C LYS A 115 -20.34 -13.46 13.45
N ILE A 116 -19.31 -12.63 13.63
CA ILE A 116 -19.48 -11.17 13.75
C ILE A 116 -20.16 -10.60 12.50
N LEU A 117 -19.74 -11.04 11.31
CA LEU A 117 -20.31 -10.58 10.04
C LEU A 117 -21.70 -11.14 9.77
N MET A 118 -22.09 -12.27 10.37
CA MET A 118 -23.48 -12.73 10.33
C MET A 118 -24.39 -11.83 11.16
N GLU A 119 -23.90 -11.30 12.28
CA GLU A 119 -24.67 -10.39 13.15
C GLU A 119 -24.68 -8.96 12.61
N ASN A 120 -23.53 -8.47 12.12
CA ASN A 120 -23.37 -7.16 11.50
C ASN A 120 -22.61 -7.28 10.16
N PRO A 121 -23.32 -7.51 9.04
CA PRO A 121 -22.72 -7.62 7.71
C PRO A 121 -22.00 -6.35 7.23
N MET A 122 -22.29 -5.19 7.83
CA MET A 122 -21.70 -3.92 7.42
C MET A 122 -20.46 -3.53 8.24
N ASN A 123 -19.94 -4.42 9.07
CA ASN A 123 -18.72 -4.20 9.85
C ASN A 123 -17.48 -4.25 8.95
N VAL A 124 -17.18 -3.12 8.31
CA VAL A 124 -16.06 -2.94 7.37
C VAL A 124 -14.71 -3.32 8.00
N PRO A 125 -14.36 -2.87 9.23
CA PRO A 125 -13.08 -3.25 9.84
C PRO A 125 -12.89 -4.77 9.94
N ILE A 126 -13.91 -5.51 10.36
CA ILE A 126 -13.85 -6.98 10.46
C ILE A 126 -13.81 -7.65 9.09
N HIS A 127 -14.57 -7.16 8.12
CA HIS A 127 -14.46 -7.63 6.73
C HIS A 127 -13.02 -7.53 6.22
N LYS A 128 -12.37 -6.37 6.39
CA LYS A 128 -10.97 -6.14 6.00
C LYS A 128 -10.00 -7.07 6.75
N ARG A 129 -10.19 -7.28 8.06
CA ARG A 129 -9.38 -8.24 8.84
C ARG A 129 -9.51 -9.67 8.34
N ARG A 130 -10.74 -10.14 8.09
CA ARG A 130 -11.01 -11.48 7.57
C ARG A 130 -10.29 -11.73 6.25
N ILE A 131 -10.39 -10.79 5.30
CA ILE A 131 -9.69 -10.86 4.01
C ILE A 131 -8.16 -10.92 4.23
N ALA A 132 -7.62 -10.05 5.09
CA ALA A 132 -6.19 -10.02 5.39
C ALA A 132 -5.69 -11.35 5.99
N LEU A 133 -6.47 -11.96 6.87
CA LEU A 133 -6.17 -13.26 7.48
C LEU A 133 -6.25 -14.41 6.47
N MET A 134 -7.26 -14.44 5.60
CA MET A 134 -7.32 -15.46 4.53
C MET A 134 -6.07 -15.44 3.64
N LYS A 135 -5.56 -14.24 3.34
CA LYS A 135 -4.32 -14.09 2.58
C LYS A 135 -3.10 -14.63 3.34
N SER A 136 -2.98 -14.34 4.65
CA SER A 136 -1.82 -14.81 5.44
C SER A 136 -1.82 -16.33 5.61
N LEU A 137 -2.99 -16.96 5.61
CA LEU A 137 -3.16 -18.42 5.63
C LEU A 137 -2.97 -19.08 4.24
N GLY A 138 -2.53 -18.34 3.22
CA GLY A 138 -2.25 -18.90 1.91
C GLY A 138 -3.49 -19.31 1.10
N ARG A 139 -4.64 -18.65 1.34
CA ARG A 139 -5.91 -18.88 0.63
C ARG A 139 -6.27 -17.70 -0.29
N PRO A 140 -5.47 -17.41 -1.35
CA PRO A 140 -5.65 -16.20 -2.16
C PRO A 140 -6.95 -16.22 -2.98
N GLN A 141 -7.43 -17.38 -3.42
CA GLN A 141 -8.66 -17.48 -4.22
C GLN A 141 -9.92 -17.16 -3.39
N ASP A 142 -9.95 -17.60 -2.13
CA ASP A 142 -11.02 -17.27 -1.19
C ASP A 142 -10.99 -15.77 -0.86
N ALA A 143 -9.79 -15.21 -0.65
CA ALA A 143 -9.62 -13.77 -0.41
C ALA A 143 -10.07 -12.92 -1.62
N ILE A 144 -9.82 -13.36 -2.86
CA ILE A 144 -10.33 -12.71 -4.07
C ILE A 144 -11.87 -12.75 -4.08
N THR A 145 -12.47 -13.90 -3.80
CA THR A 145 -13.93 -14.05 -3.78
C THR A 145 -14.58 -13.12 -2.75
N ASP A 146 -14.02 -13.08 -1.53
CA ASP A 146 -14.49 -12.18 -0.47
C ASP A 146 -14.26 -10.70 -0.83
N LEU A 147 -13.14 -10.35 -1.48
CA LEU A 147 -12.86 -8.97 -1.92
C LEU A 147 -13.80 -8.50 -3.02
N VAL A 148 -14.15 -9.36 -3.98
CA VAL A 148 -15.13 -9.03 -5.03
C VAL A 148 -16.48 -8.70 -4.40
N GLN A 149 -16.97 -9.55 -3.49
CA GLN A 149 -18.21 -9.26 -2.75
C GLN A 149 -18.13 -7.99 -1.91
N PHE A 150 -16.94 -7.72 -1.34
CA PHE A 150 -16.70 -6.52 -0.56
C PHE A 150 -16.77 -5.26 -1.43
N VAL A 151 -16.10 -5.21 -2.58
CA VAL A 151 -16.14 -4.03 -3.47
C VAL A 151 -17.52 -3.85 -4.12
N ASP A 152 -18.29 -4.93 -4.33
CA ASP A 152 -19.69 -4.82 -4.76
C ASP A 152 -20.56 -4.10 -3.71
N SER A 153 -20.26 -4.30 -2.43
CA SER A 153 -20.98 -3.69 -1.30
C SER A 153 -20.43 -2.29 -0.94
N PHE A 154 -19.13 -2.09 -1.12
CA PHE A 154 -18.38 -0.87 -0.77
C PHE A 154 -17.56 -0.37 -1.97
N PRO A 155 -18.21 0.07 -3.07
CA PRO A 155 -17.52 0.37 -4.33
C PRO A 155 -16.59 1.59 -4.25
N THR A 156 -16.74 2.44 -3.23
CA THR A 156 -15.89 3.62 -3.00
C THR A 156 -14.67 3.35 -2.14
N ASP A 157 -14.43 2.10 -1.71
CA ASP A 157 -13.24 1.74 -0.93
C ASP A 157 -12.03 1.53 -1.84
N MET A 158 -11.24 2.59 -2.00
CA MET A 158 -10.04 2.58 -2.84
C MET A 158 -9.01 1.54 -2.39
N GLU A 159 -8.87 1.31 -1.07
CA GLU A 159 -7.89 0.35 -0.54
C GLU A 159 -8.26 -1.08 -0.93
N ALA A 160 -9.55 -1.42 -0.90
CA ALA A 160 -10.04 -2.72 -1.31
C ALA A 160 -9.79 -2.99 -2.81
N TRP A 161 -10.00 -1.99 -3.67
CA TRP A 161 -9.66 -2.08 -5.10
C TRP A 161 -8.15 -2.27 -5.34
N CYS A 162 -7.31 -1.54 -4.62
CA CYS A 162 -5.86 -1.70 -4.71
C CYS A 162 -5.41 -3.10 -4.25
N GLU A 163 -6.00 -3.59 -3.16
CA GLU A 163 -5.71 -4.91 -2.62
C GLU A 163 -6.16 -6.04 -3.57
N LEU A 164 -7.34 -5.90 -4.18
CA LEU A 164 -7.82 -6.83 -5.20
C LEU A 164 -6.92 -6.83 -6.44
N SER A 165 -6.44 -5.65 -6.87
CA SER A 165 -5.44 -5.55 -7.94
C SER A 165 -4.16 -6.32 -7.61
N ASP A 166 -3.60 -6.11 -6.42
CA ASP A 166 -2.34 -6.77 -6.03
C ASP A 166 -2.52 -8.30 -5.93
N LEU A 167 -3.67 -8.78 -5.46
CA LEU A 167 -4.01 -10.21 -5.49
C LEU A 167 -4.10 -10.73 -6.91
N TYR A 168 -4.86 -10.10 -7.80
CA TYR A 168 -4.94 -10.54 -9.20
C TYR A 168 -3.58 -10.55 -9.88
N HIS A 169 -2.76 -9.51 -9.66
CA HIS A 169 -1.40 -9.46 -10.19
C HIS A 169 -0.55 -10.63 -9.67
N SER A 170 -0.65 -10.97 -8.37
CA SER A 170 0.06 -12.11 -7.79
C SER A 170 -0.34 -13.46 -8.39
N GLN A 171 -1.57 -13.57 -8.91
CA GLN A 171 -2.08 -14.77 -9.59
C GLN A 171 -1.83 -14.76 -11.11
N GLY A 172 -1.13 -13.75 -11.64
CA GLY A 172 -0.87 -13.57 -13.07
C GLY A 172 -2.07 -13.03 -13.87
N CYS A 173 -3.16 -12.64 -13.20
CA CYS A 173 -4.36 -12.07 -13.79
C CYS A 173 -4.19 -10.56 -14.05
N ILE A 174 -3.25 -10.18 -14.95
CA ILE A 174 -2.85 -8.78 -15.13
C ILE A 174 -4.01 -7.90 -15.62
N SER A 175 -4.88 -8.40 -16.50
CA SER A 175 -6.01 -7.62 -17.02
C SER A 175 -7.01 -7.24 -15.92
N GLN A 176 -7.32 -8.16 -15.02
CA GLN A 176 -8.18 -7.88 -13.86
C GLN A 176 -7.51 -6.92 -12.88
N ALA A 177 -6.19 -7.04 -12.69
CA ALA A 177 -5.44 -6.13 -11.85
C ALA A 177 -5.46 -4.68 -12.40
N ILE A 178 -5.29 -4.52 -13.71
CA ILE A 178 -5.44 -3.22 -14.40
C ILE A 178 -6.82 -2.63 -14.14
N PHE A 179 -7.89 -3.40 -14.37
CA PHE A 179 -9.26 -2.94 -14.15
C PHE A 179 -9.48 -2.45 -12.70
N CYS A 180 -9.01 -3.21 -11.72
CA CYS A 180 -9.14 -2.84 -10.31
C CYS A 180 -8.42 -1.53 -9.98
N LEU A 181 -7.24 -1.29 -10.56
CA LEU A 181 -6.55 0.00 -10.38
C LEU A 181 -7.23 1.14 -11.14
N GLU A 182 -7.86 0.89 -12.27
CA GLU A 182 -8.65 1.91 -12.96
C GLU A 182 -9.80 2.39 -12.07
N GLU A 183 -10.56 1.48 -11.46
CA GLU A 183 -11.58 1.82 -10.46
C GLU A 183 -11.00 2.59 -9.27
N ALA A 184 -9.85 2.16 -8.75
CA ALA A 184 -9.15 2.89 -7.69
C ALA A 184 -8.78 4.33 -8.10
N THR A 185 -8.37 4.54 -9.36
CA THR A 185 -8.06 5.89 -9.88
C THR A 185 -9.29 6.76 -10.13
N ILE A 186 -10.48 6.17 -10.33
CA ILE A 186 -11.74 6.93 -10.39
C ILE A 186 -12.05 7.52 -9.01
N ILE A 187 -11.84 6.73 -7.95
CA ILE A 187 -12.05 7.17 -6.56
C ILE A 187 -11.00 8.21 -6.14
N ALA A 188 -9.73 7.97 -6.48
CA ALA A 188 -8.59 8.82 -6.10
C ALA A 188 -7.81 9.33 -7.33
N PRO A 189 -8.37 10.27 -8.12
CA PRO A 189 -7.79 10.69 -9.40
C PRO A 189 -6.44 11.43 -9.29
N ASN A 190 -6.13 11.97 -8.11
CA ASN A 190 -4.90 12.71 -7.84
C ASN A 190 -3.83 11.86 -7.13
N ALA A 191 -4.07 10.56 -6.92
CA ALA A 191 -3.10 9.66 -6.32
C ALA A 191 -1.99 9.31 -7.33
N TRP A 192 -0.90 10.08 -7.33
CA TRP A 192 0.23 9.90 -8.25
C TRP A 192 0.84 8.50 -8.21
N ASN A 193 0.85 7.86 -7.04
CA ASN A 193 1.35 6.51 -6.82
C ASN A 193 0.47 5.46 -7.51
N LEU A 194 -0.86 5.63 -7.53
CA LEU A 194 -1.76 4.72 -8.24
C LEU A 194 -1.57 4.83 -9.75
N HIS A 195 -1.39 6.04 -10.28
CA HIS A 195 -1.08 6.22 -11.71
C HIS A 195 0.22 5.54 -12.13
N ALA A 196 1.27 5.63 -11.31
CA ALA A 196 2.51 4.89 -11.59
C ALA A 196 2.31 3.38 -11.49
N ARG A 197 1.58 2.90 -10.48
CA ARG A 197 1.30 1.47 -10.31
C ARG A 197 0.50 0.90 -11.48
N LEU A 198 -0.49 1.64 -11.97
CA LEU A 198 -1.24 1.28 -13.17
C LEU A 198 -0.33 1.28 -14.42
N GLY A 199 0.56 2.27 -14.56
CA GLY A 199 1.57 2.30 -15.62
C GLY A 199 2.52 1.08 -15.60
N GLU A 200 2.87 0.57 -14.42
CA GLU A 200 3.65 -0.66 -14.28
C GLU A 200 2.88 -1.89 -14.78
N LEU A 201 1.61 -2.03 -14.41
CA LEU A 201 0.80 -3.16 -14.87
C LEU A 201 0.61 -3.14 -16.38
N GLU A 202 0.39 -1.97 -16.98
CA GLU A 202 0.32 -1.84 -18.45
C GLU A 202 1.65 -2.17 -19.13
N TYR A 203 2.77 -1.72 -18.54
CA TYR A 203 4.09 -2.09 -19.03
C TYR A 203 4.31 -3.61 -18.95
N LEU A 204 3.92 -4.27 -17.85
CA LEU A 204 4.00 -5.72 -17.71
C LEU A 204 3.10 -6.45 -18.74
N ALA A 205 1.86 -6.00 -18.92
CA ALA A 205 0.93 -6.54 -19.90
C ALA A 205 1.46 -6.41 -21.34
N SER A 206 2.21 -5.34 -21.64
CA SER A 206 2.86 -5.17 -22.95
C SER A 206 3.94 -6.22 -23.24
N GLN A 207 4.61 -6.75 -22.20
CA GLN A 207 5.66 -7.76 -22.34
C GLN A 207 5.11 -9.17 -22.52
N SER A 208 3.92 -9.45 -21.94
CA SER A 208 3.23 -10.73 -22.12
C SER A 208 2.42 -10.82 -23.42
N SER A 209 2.20 -9.68 -24.10
CA SER A 209 1.43 -9.65 -25.34
C SER A 209 2.23 -10.24 -26.50
N THR A 210 1.65 -11.23 -27.20
CA THR A 210 2.27 -11.87 -28.38
C THR A 210 2.14 -11.03 -29.65
N GLU A 211 1.16 -10.13 -29.69
CA GLU A 211 0.90 -9.26 -30.83
C GLU A 211 1.59 -7.91 -30.68
N GLY A 212 2.35 -7.51 -31.70
CA GLY A 212 3.13 -6.27 -31.67
C GLY A 212 2.28 -5.00 -31.57
N ALA A 213 1.08 -4.99 -32.17
CA ALA A 213 0.18 -3.84 -32.13
C ALA A 213 -0.42 -3.60 -30.73
N ASP A 214 -0.84 -4.67 -30.05
CA ASP A 214 -1.35 -4.62 -28.68
C ASP A 214 -0.24 -4.22 -27.70
N SER A 215 0.97 -4.73 -27.88
CA SER A 215 2.13 -4.35 -27.08
C SER A 215 2.45 -2.85 -27.20
N GLN A 216 2.40 -2.27 -28.40
CA GLN A 216 2.61 -0.83 -28.61
C GLN A 216 1.51 0.03 -27.97
N THR A 217 0.26 -0.42 -28.03
CA THR A 217 -0.88 0.27 -27.41
C THR A 217 -0.72 0.31 -25.89
N ARG A 218 -0.39 -0.83 -25.28
CA ARG A 218 -0.14 -0.92 -23.83
C ARG A 218 1.07 -0.11 -23.38
N LEU A 219 2.16 -0.10 -24.15
CA LEU A 219 3.31 0.76 -23.88
C LEU A 219 2.92 2.25 -23.93
N SER A 220 2.07 2.63 -24.89
CA SER A 220 1.56 4.01 -24.98
C SER A 220 0.70 4.38 -23.77
N GLN A 221 -0.17 3.47 -23.31
CA GLN A 221 -0.95 3.64 -22.09
C GLN A 221 -0.04 3.76 -20.85
N ALA A 222 0.96 2.89 -20.71
CA ALA A 222 1.94 2.98 -19.63
C ALA A 222 2.63 4.35 -19.58
N ILE A 223 3.08 4.87 -20.73
CA ILE A 223 3.69 6.20 -20.83
C ILE A 223 2.71 7.30 -20.39
N GLN A 224 1.43 7.23 -20.80
CA GLN A 224 0.41 8.20 -20.37
C GLN A 224 0.19 8.16 -18.85
N ARG A 225 0.07 6.96 -18.27
CA ARG A 225 -0.10 6.77 -16.82
C ARG A 225 1.11 7.26 -16.02
N PHE A 226 2.33 6.95 -16.46
CA PHE A 226 3.55 7.50 -15.84
C PHE A 226 3.66 9.02 -16.01
N SER A 227 3.28 9.56 -17.17
CA SER A 227 3.25 11.01 -17.40
C SER A 227 2.29 11.70 -16.44
N ARG A 228 1.10 11.12 -16.21
CA ARG A 228 0.14 11.64 -15.21
C ARG A 228 0.69 11.56 -13.79
N SER A 229 1.38 10.48 -13.45
CA SER A 229 2.04 10.33 -12.14
C SER A 229 3.04 11.45 -11.88
N ILE A 230 3.93 11.74 -12.83
CA ILE A 230 4.96 12.78 -12.66
C ILE A 230 4.42 14.21 -12.79
N GLU A 231 3.29 14.40 -13.46
CA GLU A 231 2.57 15.68 -13.51
C GLU A 231 2.01 16.02 -12.12
N LEU A 232 1.49 15.01 -11.42
CA LEU A 232 0.95 15.15 -10.06
C LEU A 232 2.05 15.23 -8.99
N CYS A 233 3.22 14.62 -9.23
CA CYS A 233 4.33 14.58 -8.29
C CYS A 233 5.69 14.61 -9.01
N ASP A 234 6.38 15.75 -8.93
CA ASP A 234 7.56 16.07 -9.75
C ASP A 234 8.89 15.53 -9.22
N ASP A 235 8.86 14.84 -8.06
CA ASP A 235 9.99 14.16 -7.42
C ASP A 235 9.79 12.63 -7.28
N TYR A 236 8.74 12.08 -7.91
CA TYR A 236 8.39 10.67 -7.78
C TYR A 236 9.31 9.76 -8.60
N LEU A 237 10.34 9.21 -7.94
CA LEU A 237 11.37 8.34 -8.54
C LEU A 237 10.77 7.24 -9.42
N ARG A 238 9.77 6.52 -8.91
CA ARG A 238 9.15 5.36 -9.58
C ARG A 238 8.38 5.76 -10.85
N GLY A 239 7.75 6.95 -10.84
CA GLY A 239 7.10 7.53 -12.01
C GLY A 239 8.09 7.84 -13.14
N PHE A 240 9.19 8.54 -12.84
CA PHE A 240 10.23 8.82 -13.85
C PHE A 240 10.95 7.56 -14.32
N TYR A 241 11.19 6.59 -13.44
CA TYR A 241 11.79 5.31 -13.79
C TYR A 241 10.94 4.57 -14.83
N GLY A 242 9.64 4.43 -14.54
CA GLY A 242 8.68 3.81 -15.46
C GLY A 242 8.56 4.55 -16.78
N LEU A 243 8.50 5.89 -16.74
CA LEU A 243 8.44 6.72 -17.95
C LEU A 243 9.63 6.49 -18.87
N LYS A 244 10.86 6.48 -18.30
CA LYS A 244 12.07 6.21 -19.07
C LYS A 244 12.02 4.82 -19.69
N LEU A 245 11.73 3.81 -18.88
CA LEU A 245 11.72 2.41 -19.30
C LEU A 245 10.70 2.17 -20.43
N ALA A 246 9.46 2.65 -20.27
CA ALA A 246 8.40 2.49 -21.25
C ALA A 246 8.69 3.27 -22.55
N SER A 247 9.24 4.49 -22.44
CA SER A 247 9.60 5.30 -23.61
C SER A 247 10.74 4.66 -24.42
N ASP A 248 11.79 4.19 -23.76
CA ASP A 248 12.92 3.52 -24.41
C ASP A 248 12.48 2.22 -25.07
N LYS A 249 11.60 1.45 -24.41
CA LYS A 249 11.05 0.21 -24.97
C LYS A 249 10.20 0.47 -26.22
N LEU A 250 9.31 1.48 -26.19
CA LEU A 250 8.47 1.84 -27.33
C LEU A 250 9.30 2.33 -28.52
N LEU A 251 10.38 3.10 -28.26
CA LEU A 251 11.33 3.52 -29.29
C LEU A 251 12.01 2.31 -29.96
N GLN A 252 12.48 1.35 -29.18
CA GLN A 252 13.10 0.12 -29.71
C GLN A 252 12.14 -0.66 -30.60
N THR A 253 10.91 -0.91 -30.14
CA THR A 253 9.89 -1.64 -30.90
C THR A 253 9.52 -0.91 -32.20
N SER A 254 9.49 0.43 -32.17
CA SER A 254 9.19 1.24 -33.36
C SER A 254 10.28 1.18 -34.42
N THR A 255 11.55 1.01 -34.03
CA THR A 255 12.66 0.88 -34.99
C THR A 255 12.70 -0.49 -35.69
N THR A 256 12.29 -1.54 -35.01
CA THR A 256 12.25 -2.92 -35.53
C THR A 256 11.06 -3.17 -36.44
N SER A 257 9.93 -2.50 -36.17
CA SER A 257 8.67 -2.68 -36.91
C SER A 257 8.49 -1.57 -37.93
N LYS A 258 9.18 -1.64 -39.08
CA LYS A 258 9.06 -0.68 -40.21
C LYS A 258 7.67 -0.65 -40.89
N VAL A 259 6.66 -1.30 -40.33
CA VAL A 259 5.31 -1.38 -40.89
C VAL A 259 4.29 -1.05 -39.80
N ASN A 260 3.46 -0.06 -40.13
CA ASN A 260 2.25 0.43 -39.45
C ASN A 260 2.38 1.64 -38.51
N SER A 261 1.87 2.74 -39.06
CA SER A 261 1.58 4.07 -38.53
C SER A 261 0.52 4.07 -37.41
N GLY A 262 0.71 3.26 -36.37
CA GLY A 262 -0.22 3.13 -35.23
C GLY A 262 0.25 3.74 -33.91
N SER A 263 1.52 4.17 -33.80
CA SER A 263 2.02 4.77 -32.56
C SER A 263 1.34 6.13 -32.31
N ILE A 264 0.54 6.21 -31.25
CA ILE A 264 -0.17 7.42 -30.81
C ILE A 264 0.81 8.56 -30.48
N VAL A 265 2.05 8.24 -30.12
CA VAL A 265 3.07 9.22 -29.70
C VAL A 265 4.18 9.33 -30.75
N PRO A 266 4.48 10.54 -31.25
CA PRO A 266 5.58 10.76 -32.19
C PRO A 266 6.95 10.40 -31.58
N PRO A 267 7.88 9.83 -32.37
CA PRO A 267 9.18 9.36 -31.86
C PRO A 267 10.04 10.49 -31.26
N GLU A 268 9.98 11.70 -31.81
CA GLU A 268 10.69 12.86 -31.25
C GLU A 268 10.20 13.21 -29.83
N LYS A 269 8.89 13.07 -29.58
CA LYS A 269 8.30 13.33 -28.27
C LYS A 269 8.75 12.25 -27.27
N LEU A 270 8.80 10.99 -27.70
CA LEU A 270 9.30 9.89 -26.88
C LEU A 270 10.77 10.08 -26.48
N GLN A 271 11.63 10.51 -27.40
CA GLN A 271 13.03 10.82 -27.11
C GLN A 271 13.15 11.95 -26.07
N LYS A 272 12.37 13.03 -26.23
CA LYS A 272 12.34 14.13 -25.25
C LYS A 272 11.86 13.67 -23.89
N LEU A 273 10.83 12.83 -23.81
CA LEU A 273 10.33 12.26 -22.56
C LEU A 273 11.37 11.37 -21.87
N SER A 274 12.07 10.51 -22.62
CA SER A 274 13.16 9.67 -22.07
C SER A 274 14.33 10.51 -21.54
N GLN A 275 14.73 11.56 -22.28
CA GLN A 275 15.78 12.49 -21.83
C GLN A 275 15.37 13.27 -20.59
N LEU A 276 14.13 13.78 -20.54
CA LEU A 276 13.56 14.44 -19.38
C LEU A 276 13.61 13.52 -18.16
N ALA A 277 13.08 12.29 -18.30
CA ALA A 277 13.07 11.30 -17.24
C ALA A 277 14.49 10.97 -16.76
N ALA A 278 15.45 10.79 -17.67
CA ALA A 278 16.85 10.53 -17.31
C ALA A 278 17.47 11.68 -16.50
N SER A 279 17.25 12.92 -16.92
CA SER A 279 17.77 14.10 -16.22
C SER A 279 17.18 14.25 -14.81
N LYS A 280 15.87 14.03 -14.67
CA LYS A 280 15.15 14.10 -13.39
C LYS A 280 15.56 12.96 -12.46
N LEU A 281 15.70 11.73 -12.96
CA LEU A 281 16.22 10.61 -12.18
C LEU A 281 17.61 10.89 -11.61
N GLN A 282 18.52 11.46 -12.41
CA GLN A 282 19.86 11.84 -11.93
C GLN A 282 19.78 12.86 -10.79
N ALA A 283 18.91 13.87 -10.91
CA ALA A 283 18.71 14.87 -9.86
C ALA A 283 18.15 14.25 -8.57
N ILE A 284 17.13 13.39 -8.68
CA ILE A 284 16.53 12.70 -7.53
C ILE A 284 17.55 11.79 -6.82
N ILE A 285 18.35 11.04 -7.58
CA ILE A 285 19.40 10.17 -7.02
C ILE A 285 20.45 11.01 -6.27
N LYS A 286 20.88 12.13 -6.84
CA LYS A 286 21.85 13.02 -6.21
C LYS A 286 21.32 13.62 -4.90
N ASP A 287 20.08 14.06 -4.87
CA ASP A 287 19.45 14.60 -3.67
C ASP A 287 19.28 13.52 -2.58
N ARG A 288 18.77 12.34 -2.94
CA ARG A 288 18.58 11.22 -2.00
C ARG A 288 19.89 10.69 -1.43
N THR A 289 20.96 10.68 -2.22
CA THR A 289 22.30 10.27 -1.75
C THR A 289 22.94 11.34 -0.86
N ALA A 290 22.76 12.63 -1.16
CA ALA A 290 23.27 13.72 -0.33
C ALA A 290 22.60 13.80 1.06
N ARG A 291 21.29 13.50 1.15
CA ARG A 291 20.56 13.51 2.42
C ARG A 291 20.90 12.33 3.35
N ARG A 292 21.41 11.22 2.81
CA ARG A 292 21.79 10.03 3.60
C ARG A 292 23.28 10.07 3.94
N SER A 293 23.61 10.56 5.14
CA SER A 293 25.00 10.65 5.62
C SER A 293 25.60 9.35 6.15
N SER A 294 24.84 8.26 6.37
CA SER A 294 25.43 7.02 6.94
C SER A 294 24.66 5.70 6.73
N GLY A 295 23.86 5.55 5.66
CA GLY A 295 23.03 4.35 5.46
C GLY A 295 23.08 3.80 4.04
N THR A 296 23.01 2.47 3.90
CA THR A 296 22.94 1.72 2.65
C THR A 296 21.96 2.39 1.67
N ALA A 297 22.37 2.56 0.41
CA ALA A 297 21.52 3.14 -0.62
C ALA A 297 20.22 2.33 -0.76
N SER A 298 19.08 3.01 -0.86
CA SER A 298 17.79 2.34 -1.07
C SER A 298 17.87 1.47 -2.34
N PRO A 299 17.31 0.25 -2.35
CA PRO A 299 17.31 -0.61 -3.54
C PRO A 299 16.71 0.10 -4.76
N GLU A 300 15.75 0.99 -4.56
CA GLU A 300 15.15 1.80 -5.62
C GLU A 300 16.16 2.75 -6.28
N VAL A 301 17.05 3.36 -5.47
CA VAL A 301 18.09 4.29 -5.95
C VAL A 301 19.15 3.53 -6.74
N ILE A 302 19.51 2.33 -6.28
CA ILE A 302 20.45 1.44 -6.97
C ILE A 302 19.89 1.03 -8.34
N ALA A 303 18.63 0.58 -8.38
CA ALA A 303 17.97 0.20 -9.63
C ALA A 303 17.87 1.38 -10.61
N ALA A 304 17.52 2.58 -10.13
CA ALA A 304 17.46 3.77 -10.96
C ALA A 304 18.84 4.16 -11.52
N GLN A 305 19.90 4.02 -10.72
CA GLN A 305 21.27 4.26 -11.19
C GLN A 305 21.69 3.25 -12.26
N GLU A 306 21.32 1.98 -12.10
CA GLU A 306 21.60 0.93 -13.08
C GLU A 306 20.88 1.21 -14.42
N LEU A 307 19.61 1.61 -14.39
CA LEU A 307 18.86 1.98 -15.60
C LEU A 307 19.55 3.12 -16.36
N LEU A 308 20.03 4.14 -15.65
CA LEU A 308 20.74 5.27 -16.26
C LEU A 308 22.08 4.83 -16.87
N ASN A 309 22.80 3.92 -16.21
CA ASN A 309 24.07 3.41 -16.72
C ASN A 309 23.87 2.59 -18.00
N ARG A 310 22.82 1.75 -18.06
CA ARG A 310 22.46 0.98 -19.27
C ARG A 310 22.14 1.86 -20.48
N SER A 311 21.67 3.09 -20.26
CA SER A 311 21.37 4.02 -21.36
C SER A 311 22.58 4.80 -21.89
N LYS A 312 23.75 4.69 -21.25
CA LYS A 312 24.99 5.37 -21.64
C LYS A 312 25.98 4.50 -22.41
N GLY A 313 25.81 3.17 -22.37
CA GLY A 313 26.62 2.19 -23.10
C GLY A 313 25.90 1.72 -24.35
#